data_AF-A0A2K3PLH8-F1
#
_entry.id   AF-A0A2K3PLH8-F1
#
_cell.length_a   1.000
_cell.length_b   1.000
_cell.length_c   1.000
_cell.angle_alpha   90.00
_cell.angle_beta   90.00
_cell.angle_gamma   90.00
#
_symmetry.space_group_name_H-M   'P 1'
#
loop_
_entity.id
_entity.type
_entity.pdbx_description
1 polymer ?
#
loop_
_entity_poly.entity_id
_entity_poly.type
_entity_poly.pdbx_seq_one_letter_code
_entity_poly.pdbx_strand_id
1 'polypeptide(L)'
;MHLLTKLVVYDIVTVTTAIVKIVEKPWERVSVDGQPHEHGFKLGSEKHTTEAIVKKSGALQLTSGIEGLSVLKTTKSGFEGFIRDKYTVLPDTRERMLATEVTALWRYSYESVNSIPQKPLYFTDRYLDIKRVLVDTFFGSPKEGVYSPSVQSTLYQMAKASLNRFPDIASIQLKMPNIHFLPVNLSNKDGQIVKFNDDVFLPTDEPHGSIEASLSRSRSKL
;
A
#
# COMPACT_ATOMS: atom_id res chain seq x y z
N MET A 1 13.40 5.40 -17.58
CA MET A 1 12.13 5.13 -18.29
C MET A 1 11.93 5.98 -19.55
N HIS A 2 12.18 7.31 -19.52
CA HIS A 2 12.13 8.16 -20.72
C HIS A 2 12.96 7.64 -21.91
N LEU A 3 14.13 7.06 -21.64
CA LEU A 3 15.01 6.47 -22.67
C LEU A 3 14.38 5.28 -23.41
N LEU A 4 13.66 4.39 -22.70
CA LEU A 4 13.07 3.19 -23.30
C LEU A 4 11.82 3.50 -24.13
N THR A 5 11.00 4.45 -23.68
CA THR A 5 9.79 4.84 -24.42
C THR A 5 10.12 5.70 -25.64
N LYS A 6 11.19 6.51 -25.57
CA LYS A 6 11.68 7.30 -26.71
C LYS A 6 12.11 6.40 -27.87
N LEU A 7 12.85 5.33 -27.56
CA LEU A 7 13.45 4.42 -28.55
C LEU A 7 12.43 3.57 -29.33
N VAL A 8 11.22 3.35 -28.78
CA VAL A 8 10.23 2.46 -29.40
C VAL A 8 9.14 3.23 -30.14
N VAL A 9 8.67 4.36 -29.60
CA VAL A 9 7.52 5.08 -30.18
C VAL A 9 7.94 6.07 -31.28
N TYR A 10 9.12 6.68 -31.16
CA TYR A 10 9.54 7.72 -32.11
C TYR A 10 10.36 7.15 -33.27
N ASP A 11 11.06 6.03 -33.08
CA ASP A 11 11.96 5.48 -34.09
C ASP A 11 11.26 4.49 -35.05
N ILE A 12 10.10 3.93 -34.67
CA ILE A 12 9.34 2.98 -35.49
C ILE A 12 8.02 3.60 -35.92
N VAL A 13 7.89 3.91 -37.22
CA VAL A 13 6.76 4.66 -37.78
C VAL A 13 5.39 4.03 -37.48
N THR A 14 5.30 2.71 -37.48
CA THR A 14 4.05 1.96 -37.30
C THR A 14 3.62 1.81 -35.84
N VAL A 15 4.50 2.10 -34.87
CA VAL A 15 4.19 1.98 -33.44
C VAL A 15 3.42 3.21 -32.97
N THR A 16 2.26 2.99 -32.33
CA THR A 16 1.39 4.09 -31.86
C THR A 16 1.42 4.27 -30.34
N THR A 17 1.79 3.24 -29.58
CA THR A 17 1.83 3.24 -28.11
C THR A 17 2.94 2.31 -27.63
N ALA A 18 3.67 2.71 -26.59
CA ALA A 18 4.54 1.83 -25.81
C ALA A 18 4.07 1.77 -24.36
N ILE A 19 4.12 0.56 -23.78
CA ILE A 19 3.81 0.30 -22.38
C ILE A 19 5.06 -0.30 -21.75
N VAL A 20 5.59 0.36 -20.72
CA VAL A 20 6.79 -0.08 -20.00
C VAL A 20 6.41 -0.29 -18.54
N LYS A 21 6.61 -1.50 -18.05
CA LYS A 21 6.44 -1.88 -16.64
C LYS A 21 7.79 -2.19 -16.03
N ILE A 22 8.08 -1.61 -14.88
CA ILE A 22 9.30 -1.86 -14.12
C ILE A 22 8.90 -2.23 -12.69
N VAL A 23 9.54 -3.28 -12.18
CA VAL A 23 9.45 -3.69 -10.77
C VAL A 23 10.86 -3.65 -10.20
N GLU A 24 11.09 -2.73 -9.28
CA GLU A 24 12.32 -2.60 -8.52
C GLU A 24 12.20 -3.43 -7.24
N LYS A 25 13.18 -4.31 -7.03
CA LYS A 25 13.39 -5.02 -5.77
C LYS A 25 14.32 -4.19 -4.88
N PRO A 26 13.94 -3.83 -3.65
CA PRO A 26 14.71 -2.94 -2.81
C PRO A 26 15.91 -3.68 -2.21
N TRP A 27 17.09 -3.45 -2.75
CA TRP A 27 18.34 -3.84 -2.09
C TRP A 27 18.71 -2.79 -1.06
N GLU A 28 18.59 -3.15 0.22
CA GLU A 28 18.89 -2.29 1.36
C GLU A 28 20.32 -2.53 1.82
N ARG A 29 21.09 -1.45 1.95
CA ARG A 29 22.44 -1.54 2.50
C ARG A 29 22.37 -2.02 3.94
N VAL A 30 23.11 -3.08 4.27
CA VAL A 30 23.14 -3.61 5.64
C VAL A 30 24.04 -2.75 6.52
N SER A 31 23.72 -2.67 7.81
CA SER A 31 24.59 -2.08 8.82
C SER A 31 25.18 -3.17 9.72
N VAL A 32 26.49 -3.14 9.95
CA VAL A 32 27.22 -4.03 10.87
C VAL A 32 27.88 -3.13 11.91
N ASP A 33 27.64 -3.40 13.19
CA ASP A 33 28.09 -2.57 14.32
C ASP A 33 27.72 -1.08 14.19
N GLY A 34 26.52 -0.82 13.66
CA GLY A 34 26.00 0.53 13.43
C GLY A 34 26.58 1.24 12.20
N GLN A 35 27.51 0.63 11.47
CA GLN A 35 28.14 1.19 10.28
C GLN A 35 27.57 0.59 8.98
N PRO A 36 27.23 1.40 7.96
CA PRO A 36 26.81 0.88 6.67
C PRO A 36 27.93 0.06 6.00
N HIS A 37 27.64 -1.18 5.62
CA HIS A 37 28.61 -2.04 4.94
C HIS A 37 28.86 -1.53 3.51
N GLU A 38 30.11 -1.50 3.04
CA GLU A 38 30.47 -0.92 1.74
C GLU A 38 29.84 -1.63 0.53
N HIS A 39 29.67 -2.95 0.66
CA HIS A 39 29.18 -3.82 -0.42
C HIS A 39 28.18 -4.88 0.07
N GLY A 40 27.58 -4.67 1.24
CA GLY A 40 26.64 -5.62 1.85
C GLY A 40 25.21 -5.15 1.66
N PHE A 41 24.34 -6.02 1.16
CA PHE A 41 22.94 -5.71 0.91
C PHE A 41 22.03 -6.87 1.33
N LYS A 42 20.85 -6.53 1.86
CA LYS A 42 19.74 -7.45 2.07
C LYS A 42 18.58 -7.05 1.18
N LEU A 43 17.76 -8.04 0.83
CA LEU A 43 16.54 -7.78 0.07
C LEU A 43 15.44 -7.31 1.05
N GLY A 44 14.85 -6.15 0.78
CA GLY A 44 13.63 -5.69 1.45
C GLY A 44 12.39 -6.46 0.99
N SER A 45 11.31 -6.40 1.76
CA SER A 45 10.10 -7.21 1.53
C SER A 45 9.16 -6.63 0.47
N GLU A 46 9.11 -5.30 0.35
CA GLU A 46 8.24 -4.58 -0.56
C GLU A 46 8.86 -4.43 -1.96
N LYS A 47 8.10 -3.93 -2.93
CA LYS A 47 8.56 -3.61 -4.30
C LYS A 47 8.11 -2.22 -4.69
N HIS A 48 8.98 -1.49 -5.37
CA HIS A 48 8.63 -0.23 -6.02
C HIS A 48 8.28 -0.51 -7.48
N THR A 49 7.06 -0.22 -7.90
CA THR A 49 6.58 -0.48 -9.25
C THR A 49 6.36 0.81 -10.01
N THR A 50 6.52 0.76 -11.33
CA THR A 50 6.07 1.84 -12.21
C THR A 50 5.58 1.32 -13.55
N GLU A 51 4.56 1.97 -14.09
CA GLU A 51 4.05 1.77 -15.43
C GLU A 51 4.03 3.11 -16.17
N ALA A 52 4.67 3.18 -17.33
CA ALA A 52 4.50 4.25 -18.30
C ALA A 52 3.75 3.74 -19.52
N ILE A 53 2.69 4.46 -19.89
CA ILE A 53 2.02 4.33 -21.18
C ILE A 53 2.29 5.62 -21.94
N VAL A 54 3.02 5.51 -23.06
CA VAL A 54 3.37 6.65 -23.92
C VAL A 54 2.76 6.43 -25.29
N LYS A 55 1.94 7.38 -25.73
CA LYS A 55 1.36 7.40 -27.08
C LYS A 55 2.23 8.23 -28.01
N LYS A 56 2.20 7.91 -29.30
CA LYS A 56 2.88 8.68 -30.36
C LYS A 56 2.43 10.15 -30.41
N SER A 57 1.21 10.45 -29.98
CA SER A 57 0.71 11.81 -29.81
C SER A 57 1.44 12.62 -28.72
N GLY A 58 2.33 12.01 -27.94
CA GLY A 58 3.01 12.61 -26.79
C GLY A 58 2.27 12.45 -25.47
N ALA A 59 1.05 11.90 -25.49
CA ALA A 59 0.28 11.66 -24.28
C ALA A 59 0.95 10.60 -23.39
N LEU A 60 1.03 10.90 -22.10
CA LEU A 60 1.63 10.06 -21.05
C LEU A 60 0.57 9.67 -20.02
N GLN A 61 0.60 8.41 -19.60
CA GLN A 61 0.05 7.98 -18.32
C GLN A 61 1.19 7.37 -17.52
N LEU A 62 1.42 7.92 -16.32
CA LEU A 62 2.48 7.49 -15.43
C LEU A 62 1.88 7.05 -14.11
N THR A 63 2.11 5.79 -13.76
CA THR A 63 1.71 5.19 -12.49
C THR A 63 2.96 4.72 -11.76
N SER A 64 3.03 4.96 -10.46
CA SER A 64 3.99 4.33 -9.56
C SER A 64 3.26 3.59 -8.45
N GLY A 65 3.95 2.68 -7.77
CA GLY A 65 3.31 1.87 -6.76
C GLY A 65 4.24 1.25 -5.72
N ILE A 66 3.61 0.77 -4.66
CA ILE A 66 4.19 -0.12 -3.65
C ILE A 66 3.41 -1.43 -3.70
N GLU A 67 4.10 -2.55 -3.72
CA GLU A 67 3.54 -3.89 -3.52
C GLU A 67 4.27 -4.56 -2.36
N GLY A 68 3.59 -5.38 -1.55
CA GLY A 68 4.28 -6.14 -0.49
C GLY A 68 4.63 -5.34 0.77
N LEU A 69 4.02 -4.19 1.03
CA LEU A 69 4.25 -3.44 2.26
C LEU A 69 3.44 -4.06 3.41
N SER A 70 4.04 -5.03 4.11
CA SER A 70 3.43 -5.69 5.26
C SER A 70 3.50 -4.80 6.51
N VAL A 71 2.35 -4.51 7.12
CA VAL A 71 2.24 -3.75 8.37
C VAL A 71 1.28 -4.44 9.34
N LEU A 72 1.57 -4.35 10.64
CA LEU A 72 0.77 -4.92 11.71
C LEU A 72 0.75 -3.97 12.90
N LYS A 73 -0.43 -3.77 13.50
CA LYS A 73 -0.57 -3.21 14.84
C LYS A 73 -1.36 -4.16 15.73
N THR A 74 -0.93 -4.28 16.98
CA THR A 74 -1.46 -5.26 17.94
C THR A 74 -2.69 -4.76 18.69
N THR A 75 -3.01 -3.48 18.57
CA THR A 75 -4.13 -2.80 19.24
C THR A 75 -4.67 -1.66 18.35
N LYS A 76 -5.65 -0.89 18.84
CA LYS A 76 -6.24 0.28 18.19
C LYS A 76 -6.90 -0.09 16.87
N SER A 77 -7.49 -1.28 16.80
CA SER A 77 -8.41 -1.65 15.73
C SER A 77 -9.65 -2.32 16.31
N GLY A 78 -10.82 -1.91 15.82
CA GLY A 78 -12.08 -2.59 16.06
C GLY A 78 -12.79 -2.92 14.76
N PHE A 79 -13.91 -3.59 14.91
CA PHE A 79 -14.91 -3.84 13.88
C PHE A 79 -16.25 -4.18 14.57
N GLU A 80 -17.17 -3.22 14.59
CA GLU A 80 -18.46 -3.30 15.26
C GLU A 80 -19.54 -2.59 14.44
N GLY A 81 -20.81 -2.84 14.72
CA GLY A 81 -21.94 -2.15 14.05
C GLY A 81 -22.13 -2.50 12.57
N PHE A 82 -21.62 -3.64 12.11
CA PHE A 82 -21.89 -4.17 10.77
C PHE A 82 -23.29 -4.80 10.67
N ILE A 83 -23.79 -4.96 9.44
CA ILE A 83 -25.09 -5.58 9.18
C ILE A 83 -25.07 -7.02 9.70
N ARG A 84 -26.14 -7.41 10.40
CA ARG A 84 -26.34 -8.76 10.91
C ARG A 84 -27.51 -9.42 10.21
N ASP A 85 -27.29 -10.63 9.74
CA ASP A 85 -28.30 -11.50 9.13
C ASP A 85 -28.19 -12.94 9.69
N LYS A 86 -28.97 -13.87 9.12
CA LYS A 86 -28.97 -15.29 9.52
C LYS A 86 -27.64 -16.02 9.30
N TYR A 87 -26.68 -15.43 8.60
CA TYR A 87 -25.35 -16.00 8.33
C TYR A 87 -24.24 -15.33 9.15
N THR A 88 -24.57 -14.33 9.96
CA THR A 88 -23.58 -13.52 10.67
C THR A 88 -23.22 -14.14 12.01
N VAL A 89 -22.07 -14.83 12.07
CA VAL A 89 -21.51 -15.40 13.31
C VAL A 89 -20.44 -14.52 13.97
N LEU A 90 -19.93 -13.52 13.23
CA LEU A 90 -18.85 -12.67 13.70
C LEU A 90 -19.32 -11.80 14.89
N PRO A 91 -18.63 -11.84 16.05
CA PRO A 91 -18.90 -10.91 17.13
C PRO A 91 -18.36 -9.52 16.80
N ASP A 92 -18.99 -8.50 17.37
CA ASP A 92 -18.42 -7.15 17.38
C ASP A 92 -17.13 -7.19 18.23
N THR A 93 -16.12 -6.43 17.81
CA THR A 93 -14.91 -6.23 18.60
C THR A 93 -14.48 -4.77 18.60
N ARG A 94 -14.08 -4.30 19.78
CA ARG A 94 -13.46 -2.98 19.96
C ARG A 94 -11.95 -3.02 19.98
N GLU A 95 -11.39 -4.22 20.09
CA GLU A 95 -9.96 -4.42 20.11
C GLU A 95 -9.57 -5.72 19.40
N ARG A 96 -8.65 -5.60 18.45
CA ARG A 96 -8.10 -6.71 17.67
C ARG A 96 -6.80 -6.27 17.03
N MET A 97 -5.99 -7.26 16.65
CA MET A 97 -4.91 -7.00 15.72
C MET A 97 -5.45 -6.57 14.35
N LEU A 98 -4.69 -5.69 13.70
CA LEU A 98 -4.87 -5.36 12.30
C LEU A 98 -3.54 -5.59 11.59
N ALA A 99 -3.52 -6.54 10.66
CA ALA A 99 -2.39 -6.83 9.81
C ALA A 99 -2.81 -6.83 8.35
N THR A 100 -1.95 -6.31 7.48
CA THR A 100 -2.24 -6.21 6.05
C THR A 100 -0.95 -6.15 5.22
N GLU A 101 -1.04 -6.56 3.97
CA GLU A 101 -0.02 -6.30 2.95
C GLU A 101 -0.54 -5.22 2.00
N VAL A 102 -0.07 -3.98 2.20
CA VAL A 102 -0.55 -2.83 1.43
C VAL A 102 -0.01 -2.92 0.00
N THR A 103 -0.94 -2.91 -0.97
CA THR A 103 -0.65 -2.56 -2.36
C THR A 103 -1.21 -1.18 -2.63
N ALA A 104 -0.37 -0.26 -3.11
CA ALA A 104 -0.72 1.11 -3.44
C ALA A 104 -0.28 1.45 -4.85
N LEU A 105 -1.19 1.93 -5.69
CA LEU A 105 -0.90 2.42 -7.04
C LEU A 105 -1.36 3.87 -7.15
N TRP A 106 -0.48 4.79 -7.49
CA TRP A 106 -0.85 6.19 -7.72
C TRP A 106 -0.49 6.64 -9.13
N ARG A 107 -1.43 7.37 -9.73
CA ARG A 107 -1.28 7.96 -11.06
C ARG A 107 -0.93 9.43 -10.93
N TYR A 108 0.14 9.84 -11.60
CA TYR A 108 0.54 11.25 -11.67
C TYR A 108 -0.39 12.06 -12.58
N SER A 109 -0.40 13.38 -12.40
CA SER A 109 -1.13 14.32 -13.25
C SER A 109 -0.37 14.76 -14.51
N TYR A 110 0.84 14.24 -14.75
CA TYR A 110 1.64 14.55 -15.93
C TYR A 110 0.99 14.03 -17.21
N GLU A 111 0.76 14.93 -18.16
CA GLU A 111 0.10 14.61 -19.44
C GLU A 111 1.08 14.30 -20.56
N SER A 112 2.35 14.70 -20.41
CA SER A 112 3.44 14.40 -21.33
C SER A 112 4.77 14.27 -20.60
N VAL A 113 5.78 13.70 -21.27
CA VAL A 113 7.14 13.61 -20.70
C VAL A 113 7.70 14.99 -20.32
N ASN A 114 7.41 16.02 -21.13
CA ASN A 114 7.91 17.37 -20.90
C ASN A 114 7.32 18.01 -19.63
N SER A 115 6.17 17.52 -19.14
CA SER A 115 5.55 17.97 -17.89
C SER A 115 6.17 17.36 -16.63
N ILE A 116 7.07 16.37 -16.77
CA ILE A 116 7.74 15.74 -15.64
C ILE A 116 8.83 16.67 -15.08
N PRO A 117 8.88 16.90 -13.75
CA PRO A 117 9.95 17.66 -13.11
C PRO A 117 11.34 17.09 -13.42
N GLN A 118 12.25 17.96 -13.86
CA GLN A 118 13.65 17.61 -14.13
C GLN A 118 14.49 17.70 -12.84
N LYS A 119 14.08 16.96 -11.80
CA LYS A 119 14.80 16.86 -10.53
C LYS A 119 15.41 15.46 -10.39
N PRO A 120 16.72 15.33 -10.08
CA PRO A 120 17.31 14.04 -9.75
C PRO A 120 16.53 13.34 -8.63
N LEU A 121 16.38 12.02 -8.73
CA LEU A 121 15.72 11.16 -7.73
C LEU A 121 14.25 11.50 -7.43
N TYR A 122 13.61 12.36 -8.23
CA TYR A 122 12.24 12.82 -8.00
C TYR A 122 11.23 11.70 -7.67
N PHE A 123 11.23 10.63 -8.45
CA PHE A 123 10.30 9.51 -8.24
C PHE A 123 10.67 8.64 -7.05
N THR A 124 11.96 8.50 -6.74
CA THR A 124 12.45 7.81 -5.54
C THR A 124 12.04 8.56 -4.28
N ASP A 125 12.29 9.88 -4.24
CA ASP A 125 11.82 10.75 -3.15
C ASP A 125 10.31 10.62 -2.96
N ARG A 126 9.56 10.63 -4.07
CA ARG A 126 8.10 10.55 -4.01
C ARG A 126 7.61 9.19 -3.51
N TYR A 127 8.22 8.10 -3.95
CA TYR A 127 7.93 6.76 -3.45
C TYR A 127 8.11 6.70 -1.92
N LEU A 128 9.25 7.18 -1.42
CA LEU A 128 9.54 7.20 0.02
C LEU A 128 8.57 8.09 0.79
N ASP A 129 8.23 9.26 0.25
CA ASP A 129 7.29 10.20 0.86
C ASP A 129 5.87 9.63 0.96
N ILE A 130 5.38 8.96 -0.10
CA ILE A 130 4.06 8.30 -0.07
C ILE A 130 4.09 7.13 0.91
N LYS A 131 5.12 6.27 0.86
CA LYS A 131 5.29 5.18 1.82
C LYS A 131 5.19 5.69 3.26
N ARG A 132 5.90 6.78 3.57
CA ARG A 132 5.85 7.41 4.89
C ARG A 132 4.44 7.85 5.24
N VAL A 133 3.72 8.53 4.35
CA VAL A 133 2.32 8.94 4.59
C VAL A 133 1.40 7.74 4.85
N LEU A 134 1.55 6.65 4.10
CA LEU A 134 0.78 5.42 4.30
C LEU A 134 1.06 4.81 5.69
N VAL A 135 2.33 4.67 6.06
CA VAL A 135 2.78 4.12 7.36
C VAL A 135 2.33 5.01 8.51
N ASP A 136 2.59 6.32 8.44
CA ASP A 136 2.21 7.29 9.47
C ASP A 136 0.69 7.31 9.69
N THR A 137 -0.10 7.19 8.62
CA THR A 137 -1.57 7.16 8.73
C THR A 137 -2.07 5.84 9.32
N PHE A 138 -1.40 4.71 9.05
CA PHE A 138 -1.77 3.40 9.60
C PHE A 138 -1.50 3.31 11.11
N PHE A 139 -0.32 3.79 11.54
CA PHE A 139 0.15 3.70 12.92
C PHE A 139 -0.32 4.86 13.80
N GLY A 140 -0.41 6.09 13.28
CA GLY A 140 -0.65 7.27 14.09
C GLY A 140 0.60 7.70 14.87
N SER A 141 0.42 8.38 16.01
CA SER A 141 1.56 8.83 16.81
C SER A 141 2.29 7.63 17.43
N PRO A 142 3.63 7.65 17.58
CA PRO A 142 4.37 6.52 18.14
C PRO A 142 3.97 6.14 19.58
N LYS A 143 3.40 7.08 20.36
CA LYS A 143 3.02 6.85 21.76
C LYS A 143 1.56 6.42 21.93
N GLU A 144 0.64 6.99 21.15
CA GLU A 144 -0.81 6.78 21.36
C GLU A 144 -1.44 5.92 20.27
N GLY A 145 -0.81 5.88 19.10
CA GLY A 145 -1.34 5.28 17.89
C GLY A 145 -2.55 6.03 17.32
N VAL A 146 -3.29 5.37 16.43
CA VAL A 146 -4.59 5.83 15.92
C VAL A 146 -5.57 4.68 15.87
N TYR A 147 -6.80 4.91 16.35
CA TYR A 147 -7.86 3.92 16.31
C TYR A 147 -8.41 3.75 14.88
N SER A 148 -8.53 2.49 14.46
CA SER A 148 -9.15 2.10 13.18
C SER A 148 -10.48 1.38 13.45
N PRO A 149 -11.64 2.00 13.12
CA PRO A 149 -12.93 1.34 13.27
C PRO A 149 -13.20 0.29 12.17
N SER A 150 -12.46 0.36 11.07
CA SER A 150 -12.54 -0.59 9.95
C SER A 150 -11.36 -0.40 9.00
N VAL A 151 -11.01 -1.45 8.24
CA VAL A 151 -9.98 -1.36 7.19
C VAL A 151 -10.38 -0.34 6.13
N GLN A 152 -11.67 -0.25 5.78
CA GLN A 152 -12.21 0.73 4.85
C GLN A 152 -11.92 2.17 5.30
N SER A 153 -12.10 2.46 6.60
CA SER A 153 -11.79 3.78 7.16
C SER A 153 -10.30 4.10 7.05
N THR A 154 -9.44 3.18 7.49
CA THR A 154 -7.98 3.36 7.41
C THR A 154 -7.50 3.53 5.97
N LEU A 155 -7.99 2.68 5.05
CA LEU A 155 -7.69 2.75 3.63
C LEU A 155 -8.08 4.13 3.06
N TYR A 156 -9.29 4.59 3.35
CA TYR A 156 -9.76 5.90 2.91
C TYR A 156 -8.88 7.04 3.45
N GLN A 157 -8.51 7.01 4.74
CA GLN A 157 -7.64 8.05 5.32
C GLN A 157 -6.25 8.04 4.70
N MET A 158 -5.65 6.87 4.44
CA MET A 158 -4.36 6.74 3.77
C MET A 158 -4.38 7.32 2.36
N ALA A 159 -5.41 7.00 1.58
CA ALA A 159 -5.61 7.54 0.24
C ALA A 159 -5.83 9.05 0.25
N LYS A 160 -6.69 9.54 1.15
CA LYS A 160 -6.98 10.97 1.33
C LYS A 160 -5.75 11.75 1.77
N ALA A 161 -4.97 11.25 2.73
CA ALA A 161 -3.74 11.89 3.20
C ALA A 161 -2.69 11.99 2.08
N SER A 162 -2.52 10.92 1.31
CA SER A 162 -1.62 10.90 0.15
C SER A 162 -2.03 11.94 -0.89
N LEU A 163 -3.30 11.97 -1.29
CA LEU A 163 -3.80 12.98 -2.21
C LEU A 163 -3.65 14.39 -1.63
N ASN A 164 -3.99 14.64 -0.37
CA ASN A 164 -3.84 15.99 0.19
C ASN A 164 -2.40 16.47 0.24
N ARG A 165 -1.44 15.56 0.49
CA ARG A 165 -0.02 15.91 0.60
C ARG A 165 0.67 16.13 -0.75
N PHE A 166 0.18 15.50 -1.81
CA PHE A 166 0.89 15.41 -3.09
C PHE A 166 0.03 15.91 -4.28
N PRO A 167 0.10 17.22 -4.62
CA PRO A 167 -0.70 17.85 -5.67
C PRO A 167 -0.60 17.19 -7.05
N ASP A 168 0.58 16.68 -7.39
CA ASP A 168 0.90 16.03 -8.67
C ASP A 168 0.42 14.57 -8.75
N ILE A 169 -0.22 14.03 -7.70
CA ILE A 169 -0.96 12.77 -7.76
C ILE A 169 -2.42 13.05 -8.09
N ALA A 170 -2.90 12.46 -9.19
CA ALA A 170 -4.28 12.62 -9.67
C ALA A 170 -5.24 11.60 -9.04
N SER A 171 -4.77 10.38 -8.78
CA SER A 171 -5.54 9.31 -8.16
C SER A 171 -4.63 8.31 -7.46
N ILE A 172 -5.16 7.64 -6.44
CA ILE A 172 -4.51 6.52 -5.74
C ILE A 172 -5.52 5.38 -5.55
N GLN A 173 -5.07 4.16 -5.84
CA GLN A 173 -5.77 2.91 -5.55
C GLN A 173 -5.01 2.20 -4.44
N LEU A 174 -5.75 1.67 -3.46
CA LEU A 174 -5.22 0.86 -2.39
C LEU A 174 -5.95 -0.49 -2.36
N LYS A 175 -5.18 -1.54 -2.11
CA LYS A 175 -5.66 -2.88 -1.76
C LYS A 175 -5.01 -3.30 -0.45
N MET A 176 -5.82 -3.71 0.51
CA MET A 176 -5.42 -4.06 1.87
C MET A 176 -6.15 -5.34 2.29
N PRO A 177 -5.57 -6.53 2.04
CA PRO A 177 -6.09 -7.77 2.60
C PRO A 177 -5.97 -7.72 4.13
N ASN A 178 -6.99 -8.20 4.83
CA ASN A 178 -6.98 -8.31 6.28
C ASN A 178 -6.40 -9.66 6.69
N ILE A 179 -5.11 -9.68 7.04
CA ILE A 179 -4.41 -10.87 7.50
C ILE A 179 -4.88 -11.14 8.94
N HIS A 180 -5.54 -12.28 9.15
CA HIS A 180 -6.18 -12.57 10.41
C HIS A 180 -5.19 -13.17 11.42
N PHE A 181 -5.24 -12.66 12.65
CA PHE A 181 -4.63 -13.26 13.82
C PHE A 181 -5.75 -13.61 14.79
N LEU A 182 -6.13 -14.89 14.83
CA LEU A 182 -7.30 -15.36 15.57
C LEU A 182 -6.93 -15.77 17.00
N PRO A 183 -7.69 -15.34 18.03
CA PRO A 183 -7.52 -15.80 19.41
C PRO A 183 -7.51 -17.32 19.54
N VAL A 184 -6.47 -17.91 20.13
CA VAL A 184 -6.40 -19.37 20.32
C VAL A 184 -7.27 -19.78 21.51
N ASN A 185 -8.32 -20.54 21.20
CA ASN A 185 -9.17 -21.21 22.18
C ASN A 185 -9.24 -22.70 21.84
N LEU A 186 -8.82 -23.57 22.78
CA LEU A 186 -8.84 -25.01 22.61
C LEU A 186 -9.75 -25.66 23.65
N SER A 187 -10.66 -26.53 23.21
CA SER A 187 -11.55 -27.32 24.05
C SER A 187 -11.54 -28.79 23.62
N ASN A 188 -11.83 -29.68 24.57
CA ASN A 188 -12.13 -31.09 24.31
C ASN A 188 -13.51 -31.46 24.88
N LYS A 189 -13.83 -32.75 24.91
CA LYS A 189 -15.11 -33.25 25.43
C LYS A 189 -15.30 -32.98 26.93
N ASP A 190 -14.21 -32.79 27.67
CA ASP A 190 -14.20 -32.60 29.13
C ASP A 190 -14.17 -31.12 29.54
N GLY A 191 -14.03 -30.19 28.58
CA GLY A 191 -14.10 -28.75 28.82
C GLY A 191 -13.07 -27.92 28.04
N GLN A 192 -12.84 -26.70 28.51
CA GLN A 192 -11.86 -25.77 27.93
C GLN A 192 -10.45 -26.14 28.39
N ILE A 193 -9.54 -26.42 27.45
CA ILE A 193 -8.13 -26.71 27.73
C ILE A 193 -7.32 -25.41 27.77
N VAL A 194 -7.50 -24.57 26.75
CA VAL A 194 -6.81 -23.28 26.62
C VAL A 194 -7.84 -22.21 26.37
N LYS A 195 -7.89 -21.21 27.24
CA LYS A 195 -8.70 -20.01 27.06
C LYS A 195 -7.78 -18.87 26.64
N PHE A 196 -8.17 -18.14 25.60
CA PHE A 196 -7.46 -16.94 25.20
C PHE A 196 -7.43 -15.90 26.32
N ASN A 197 -6.24 -15.35 26.58
CA ASN A 197 -6.00 -14.36 27.63
C ASN A 197 -5.11 -13.22 27.10
N ASP A 198 -5.43 -12.72 25.90
CA ASP A 198 -4.68 -11.65 25.21
C ASP A 198 -3.22 -12.01 24.92
N ASP A 199 -2.94 -13.31 24.73
CA ASP A 199 -1.58 -13.88 24.71
C ASP A 199 -1.24 -14.62 23.41
N VAL A 200 -2.03 -15.61 23.00
CA VAL A 200 -1.71 -16.49 21.88
C VAL A 200 -2.71 -16.33 20.74
N PHE A 201 -2.18 -16.02 19.55
CA PHE A 201 -2.95 -15.85 18.33
C PHE A 201 -2.44 -16.78 17.22
N LEU A 202 -3.38 -17.32 16.44
CA LEU A 202 -3.11 -18.10 15.24
C LEU A 202 -3.13 -17.19 14.01
N PRO A 203 -1.99 -16.96 13.33
CA PRO A 203 -1.99 -16.31 12.02
C PRO A 203 -2.64 -17.24 10.99
N THR A 204 -3.47 -16.68 10.12
CA THR A 204 -4.07 -17.43 9.00
C THR A 204 -3.90 -16.66 7.69
N ASP A 205 -3.36 -17.33 6.69
CA ASP A 205 -3.16 -16.76 5.34
C ASP A 205 -4.46 -16.78 4.52
N GLU A 206 -5.30 -17.81 4.72
CA GLU A 206 -6.58 -17.98 4.02
C GLU A 206 -7.67 -18.59 4.94
N PRO A 207 -8.94 -18.20 4.76
CA PRO A 207 -9.41 -17.08 3.94
C PRO A 207 -9.11 -15.72 4.59
N HIS A 208 -8.93 -14.68 3.78
CA HIS A 208 -8.80 -13.29 4.26
C HIS A 208 -9.80 -12.37 3.57
N GLY A 209 -10.29 -11.36 4.30
CA GLY A 209 -11.07 -10.28 3.69
C GLY A 209 -10.18 -9.41 2.80
N SER A 210 -10.60 -9.07 1.59
CA SER A 210 -9.89 -8.12 0.72
C SER A 210 -10.66 -6.80 0.65
N ILE A 211 -10.01 -5.70 1.02
CA ILE A 211 -10.60 -4.36 0.98
C ILE A 211 -9.83 -3.53 -0.05
N GLU A 212 -10.56 -2.91 -0.97
CA GLU A 212 -9.99 -2.09 -2.04
C GLU A 212 -10.75 -0.77 -2.16
N ALA A 213 -10.05 0.33 -2.46
CA ALA A 213 -10.69 1.56 -2.90
C ALA A 213 -9.78 2.36 -3.84
N SER A 214 -10.41 3.15 -4.70
CA SER A 214 -9.73 4.12 -5.57
C SER A 214 -10.28 5.52 -5.27
N LEU A 215 -9.40 6.46 -4.96
CA LEU A 215 -9.73 7.86 -4.78
C LEU A 215 -9.07 8.68 -5.88
N SER A 216 -9.82 9.61 -6.46
CA SER A 216 -9.32 10.58 -7.43
C SER A 216 -9.72 11.98 -7.02
N ARG A 217 -8.90 12.97 -7.38
CA ARG A 217 -9.31 14.38 -7.25
C ARG A 217 -10.57 14.65 -8.08
N SER A 218 -11.46 15.48 -7.57
CA SER A 218 -12.56 16.01 -8.37
C SER A 218 -11.98 16.78 -9.55
N ARG A 219 -12.43 16.47 -10.77
CA ARG A 219 -12.23 17.38 -11.89
C ARG A 219 -13.16 18.56 -11.64
N SER A 220 -12.63 19.76 -11.41
CA SER A 220 -13.46 20.96 -11.56
C SER A 220 -14.02 20.92 -12.97
N LYS A 221 -15.34 20.75 -13.09
CA LYS A 221 -16.04 21.14 -14.31
C LYS A 221 -15.95 22.66 -14.35
N LEU A 222 -14.94 23.18 -15.04
CA LEU A 222 -14.98 24.53 -15.58
C LEU A 222 -15.93 24.53 -16.76
#